data_AF-A0A495KVA7-F1
#
_entry.id   AF-A0A495KVA7-F1
#
_cell.length_a   1.000
_cell.length_b   1.000
_cell.length_c   1.000
_cell.angle_alpha   90.00
_cell.angle_beta   90.00
_cell.angle_gamma   90.00
#
_symmetry.space_group_name_H-M   'P 1'
#
loop_
_entity.id
_entity.type
_entity.pdbx_description
1 polymer ?
#
loop_
_entity_poly.entity_id
_entity_poly.type
_entity_poly.pdbx_seq_one_letter_code
_entity_poly.pdbx_strand_id
1 'polypeptide(L)'
;MPRALRVLRALFSLKATLSALTFLFVAFLLLSLYFYTPPGYREWLAELGVSVPRLWGWALMYLLGTIAYTAAAVLLGKGGRDARDTVLVILALDALVIMADTAMLLAGDPLVDHWVVGVMAWTFVVVPRLLVPALFLLLLTTKASRAWLRATD
;
A
#
# COMPACT_ATOMS: atom_id res chain seq x y z
N MET A 1 -5.93 14.73 -21.94
CA MET A 1 -5.82 14.41 -20.50
C MET A 1 -4.94 15.45 -19.76
N PRO A 2 -5.51 16.19 -18.81
CA PRO A 2 -4.79 17.16 -17.96
C PRO A 2 -3.53 16.57 -17.32
N ARG A 3 -2.50 17.40 -17.10
CA ARG A 3 -1.22 16.96 -16.49
C ARG A 3 -1.44 16.34 -15.11
N ALA A 4 -2.32 16.93 -14.29
CA ALA A 4 -2.65 16.44 -12.95
C ALA A 4 -3.19 15.00 -12.99
N LEU A 5 -4.14 14.70 -13.88
CA LEU A 5 -4.70 13.35 -14.05
C LEU A 5 -3.66 12.33 -14.54
N ARG A 6 -2.72 12.74 -15.40
CA ARG A 6 -1.61 11.87 -15.84
C ARG A 6 -0.67 11.52 -14.69
N VAL A 7 -0.30 12.49 -13.85
CA VAL A 7 0.52 12.26 -12.66
C VAL A 7 -0.20 11.33 -11.68
N LEU A 8 -1.48 11.59 -11.42
CA LEU A 8 -2.32 10.74 -10.57
C LEU A 8 -2.37 9.29 -11.08
N ARG A 9 -2.62 9.10 -12.37
CA ARG A 9 -2.61 7.77 -12.98
C ARG A 9 -1.25 7.08 -12.83
N ALA A 10 -0.14 7.80 -13.01
CA ALA A 10 1.19 7.25 -12.82
C ALA A 10 1.45 6.83 -11.37
N LEU A 11 1.01 7.63 -10.38
CA LEU A 11 1.11 7.29 -8.96
C LEU A 11 0.29 6.05 -8.60
N PHE A 12 -0.95 5.98 -9.08
CA PHE A 12 -1.81 4.80 -8.90
C PHE A 12 -1.21 3.55 -9.55
N SER A 13 -0.66 3.68 -10.76
CA SER A 13 0.03 2.57 -11.43
C SER A 13 1.27 2.13 -10.66
N LEU A 14 2.08 3.07 -10.15
CA LEU A 14 3.27 2.76 -9.36
C LEU A 14 2.89 2.02 -8.08
N LYS A 15 1.84 2.49 -7.38
CA LYS A 15 1.31 1.84 -6.17
C LYS A 15 0.77 0.44 -6.46
N ALA A 16 0.08 0.25 -7.58
CA ALA A 16 -0.37 -1.07 -8.03
C ALA A 16 0.82 -2.02 -8.24
N THR A 17 1.86 -1.56 -8.94
CA THR A 17 3.08 -2.35 -9.18
C THR A 17 3.78 -2.71 -7.86
N LEU A 18 3.97 -1.75 -6.97
CA LEU A 18 4.57 -2.00 -5.66
C LEU A 18 3.74 -3.01 -4.85
N SER A 19 2.41 -2.84 -4.83
CA SER A 19 1.50 -3.76 -4.14
C SER A 19 1.57 -5.17 -4.73
N ALA A 20 1.65 -5.30 -6.05
CA ALA A 20 1.77 -6.58 -6.73
C ALA A 20 3.09 -7.29 -6.38
N LEU A 21 4.20 -6.55 -6.38
CA LEU A 21 5.50 -7.09 -5.99
C LEU A 21 5.51 -7.52 -4.53
N THR A 22 4.93 -6.72 -3.62
CA THR A 22 4.83 -7.10 -2.21
C THR A 22 3.91 -8.30 -2.03
N PHE A 23 2.79 -8.38 -2.76
CA PHE A 23 1.94 -9.57 -2.76
C PHE A 23 2.70 -10.82 -3.19
N LEU A 24 3.44 -10.76 -4.30
CA LEU A 24 4.23 -11.90 -4.80
C LEU A 24 5.28 -12.34 -3.77
N PHE A 25 5.95 -11.38 -3.13
CA PHE A 25 6.90 -11.67 -2.06
C PHE A 25 6.23 -12.36 -0.86
N VAL A 26 5.11 -11.82 -0.36
CA VAL A 26 4.36 -12.42 0.76
C VAL A 26 3.78 -13.79 0.39
N ALA A 27 3.29 -13.94 -0.84
CA ALA A 27 2.79 -15.21 -1.36
C ALA A 27 3.92 -16.25 -1.44
N PHE A 28 5.12 -15.85 -1.84
CA PHE A 28 6.31 -16.71 -1.80
C PHE A 28 6.63 -17.15 -0.37
N LEU A 29 6.62 -16.24 0.60
CA LEU A 29 6.85 -16.59 2.02
C LEU A 29 5.80 -17.58 2.55
N LEU A 30 4.52 -17.36 2.21
CA LEU A 30 3.44 -18.29 2.54
C LEU A 30 3.65 -19.65 1.84
N LEU A 31 4.01 -19.66 0.57
CA LEU A 31 4.27 -20.89 -0.18
C LEU A 31 5.40 -21.70 0.47
N SER A 32 6.47 -21.04 0.91
CA SER A 32 7.55 -21.68 1.68
C SER A 32 7.04 -22.27 3.00
N LEU A 33 6.10 -21.64 3.70
CA LEU A 33 5.52 -22.25 4.92
C LEU A 33 4.75 -23.55 4.64
N TYR A 34 4.13 -23.71 3.47
CA TYR A 34 3.24 -24.84 3.20
C TYR A 34 3.85 -25.94 2.33
N PHE A 35 4.74 -25.59 1.40
CA PHE A 35 5.31 -26.55 0.43
C PHE A 35 6.72 -27.00 0.80
N TYR A 36 7.55 -26.10 1.34
CA TYR A 36 8.90 -26.43 1.78
C TYR A 36 9.35 -25.44 2.86
N THR A 37 9.21 -25.83 4.13
CA THR A 37 9.64 -25.01 5.27
C THR A 37 11.11 -25.27 5.56
N PRO A 38 12.03 -24.33 5.26
CA PRO A 38 13.43 -24.50 5.62
C PRO A 38 13.60 -24.59 7.15
N PRO A 39 14.65 -25.27 7.63
CA PRO A 39 15.00 -25.25 9.05
C PRO A 39 15.18 -23.81 9.56
N GLY A 40 14.63 -23.49 10.73
CA GLY A 40 14.69 -22.14 11.33
C GLY A 40 13.82 -21.07 10.66
N TYR A 41 13.04 -21.41 9.62
CA TYR A 41 12.27 -20.40 8.89
C TYR A 41 11.17 -19.72 9.72
N ARG A 42 10.52 -20.47 10.63
CA ARG A 42 9.51 -19.91 11.54
C ARG A 42 10.13 -19.00 12.59
N GLU A 43 11.33 -19.34 13.06
CA GLU A 43 12.12 -18.52 13.98
C GLU A 43 12.55 -17.23 13.28
N TRP A 44 13.06 -17.32 12.06
CA TRP A 44 13.39 -16.16 11.22
C TRP A 44 12.19 -15.24 10.98
N LEU A 45 11.00 -15.80 10.68
CA LEU A 45 9.78 -14.99 10.56
C LEU A 45 9.38 -14.34 11.89
N ALA A 46 9.55 -15.05 13.01
CA ALA A 46 9.25 -14.52 14.34
C ALA A 46 10.22 -13.40 14.75
N GLU A 47 11.51 -13.52 14.43
CA GLU A 47 12.52 -12.46 14.60
C GLU A 47 12.18 -11.20 13.81
N LEU A 48 11.55 -11.36 12.64
CA LEU A 48 11.00 -10.26 11.86
C LEU A 48 9.69 -9.67 12.43
N GLY A 49 9.17 -10.22 13.53
CA GLY A 49 7.86 -9.85 14.08
C GLY A 49 6.69 -10.22 13.17
N VAL A 50 6.89 -11.23 12.30
CA VAL A 50 5.94 -11.65 11.29
C VAL A 50 5.30 -12.97 11.69
N SER A 51 4.06 -12.90 12.17
CA SER A 51 3.26 -14.10 12.45
C SER A 51 2.56 -14.63 11.19
N VAL A 52 2.24 -15.92 11.16
CA VAL A 52 1.53 -16.54 10.03
C VAL A 52 0.17 -15.87 9.73
N PRO A 53 -0.68 -15.55 10.74
CA PRO A 53 -1.91 -14.80 10.49
C PRO A 53 -1.64 -13.41 9.88
N ARG A 54 -0.55 -12.75 10.29
CA ARG A 54 -0.15 -11.45 9.75
C ARG A 54 0.26 -11.55 8.27
N LEU A 55 0.99 -12.61 7.88
CA LEU A 55 1.31 -12.88 6.47
C LEU A 55 0.06 -13.06 5.61
N TRP A 56 -0.93 -13.81 6.09
CA TRP A 56 -2.20 -13.96 5.38
C TRP A 56 -2.95 -12.62 5.24
N GLY A 57 -2.99 -11.83 6.32
CA GLY A 57 -3.58 -10.49 6.29
C GLY A 57 -2.88 -9.58 5.27
N TRP A 58 -1.54 -9.61 5.24
CA TRP A 58 -0.75 -8.89 4.26
C TRP A 58 -1.03 -9.37 2.82
N ALA A 59 -1.05 -10.68 2.57
CA ALA A 59 -1.32 -11.23 1.24
C ALA A 59 -2.67 -10.75 0.69
N LEU A 60 -3.74 -10.85 1.50
CA LEU A 60 -5.07 -10.42 1.10
C LEU A 60 -5.11 -8.91 0.83
N MET A 61 -4.52 -8.12 1.73
CA MET A 61 -4.49 -6.66 1.62
C MET A 61 -3.73 -6.19 0.38
N TYR A 62 -2.55 -6.75 0.09
CA TYR A 62 -1.77 -6.37 -1.09
C TYR A 62 -2.41 -6.84 -2.40
N LEU A 63 -3.08 -8.00 -2.40
CA LEU A 63 -3.84 -8.46 -3.56
C LEU A 63 -5.01 -7.51 -3.86
N LEU A 64 -5.85 -7.22 -2.86
CA LEU A 64 -6.98 -6.31 -2.99
C LEU A 64 -6.52 -4.90 -3.37
N GLY A 65 -5.45 -4.42 -2.73
CA GLY A 65 -4.82 -3.14 -3.07
C GLY A 65 -4.37 -3.10 -4.53
N THR A 66 -3.69 -4.14 -5.02
CA THR A 66 -3.26 -4.22 -6.43
C THR A 66 -4.43 -4.08 -7.40
N ILE A 67 -5.53 -4.81 -7.14
CA ILE A 67 -6.75 -4.75 -7.96
C ILE A 67 -7.35 -3.35 -7.92
N ALA A 68 -7.52 -2.78 -6.73
CA ALA A 68 -8.12 -1.46 -6.53
C ALA A 68 -7.30 -0.35 -7.20
N TYR A 69 -5.97 -0.33 -7.00
CA TYR A 69 -5.09 0.67 -7.61
C TYR A 69 -5.04 0.56 -9.14
N THR A 70 -5.07 -0.66 -9.67
CA THR A 70 -5.15 -0.88 -11.12
C THR A 70 -6.46 -0.37 -11.69
N ALA A 71 -7.59 -0.69 -11.03
CA ALA A 71 -8.91 -0.20 -11.44
C ALA A 71 -8.98 1.34 -11.41
N ALA A 72 -8.47 1.97 -10.36
CA ALA A 72 -8.38 3.43 -10.27
C ALA A 72 -7.49 4.04 -11.35
N ALA A 73 -6.34 3.44 -11.67
CA ALA A 73 -5.48 3.92 -12.75
C ALA A 73 -6.19 3.87 -14.13
N VAL A 74 -6.98 2.83 -14.37
CA VAL A 74 -7.79 2.68 -15.59
C VAL A 74 -8.92 3.70 -15.62
N LEU A 75 -9.66 3.87 -14.52
CA LEU A 75 -10.77 4.83 -14.41
C LEU A 75 -10.27 6.28 -14.54
N LEU A 76 -9.13 6.62 -13.95
CA LEU A 76 -8.48 7.92 -14.14
C LEU A 76 -8.16 8.20 -15.62
N GLY A 77 -7.88 7.16 -16.42
CA GLY A 77 -7.70 7.29 -17.86
C GLY A 77 -8.98 7.66 -18.63
N LYS A 78 -10.15 7.30 -18.09
CA LYS A 78 -11.47 7.62 -18.65
C LYS A 78 -11.98 9.00 -18.17
N GLY A 79 -11.60 9.42 -16.97
CA GLY A 79 -12.06 10.68 -16.36
C GLY A 79 -13.49 10.59 -15.82
N GLY A 80 -14.06 11.75 -15.44
CA GLY A 80 -15.43 11.87 -14.95
C GLY A 80 -15.60 11.69 -13.43
N ARG A 81 -16.85 11.87 -12.97
CA ARG A 81 -17.22 11.89 -11.55
C ARG A 81 -17.03 10.53 -10.86
N ASP A 82 -17.41 9.45 -11.52
CA ASP A 82 -17.25 8.09 -10.98
C ASP A 82 -15.78 7.71 -10.75
N ALA A 83 -14.88 8.17 -11.63
CA ALA A 83 -13.44 7.96 -11.48
C ALA A 83 -12.88 8.73 -10.27
N ARG A 84 -13.40 9.93 -10.02
CA ARG A 84 -13.03 10.74 -8.85
C ARG A 84 -13.47 10.09 -7.55
N ASP A 85 -14.73 9.66 -7.45
CA ASP A 85 -15.27 9.08 -6.22
C ASP A 85 -14.56 7.76 -5.89
N THR A 86 -14.30 6.93 -6.89
CA THR A 86 -13.53 5.69 -6.73
C THR A 86 -12.12 5.95 -6.22
N VAL A 87 -11.42 6.94 -6.77
CA VAL A 87 -10.07 7.33 -6.34
C VAL A 87 -10.05 7.80 -4.89
N LEU A 88 -11.03 8.63 -4.49
CA LEU A 88 -11.15 9.12 -3.12
C LEU A 88 -11.43 7.99 -2.13
N VAL A 89 -12.33 7.07 -2.47
CA VAL A 89 -12.63 5.89 -1.64
C VAL A 89 -11.39 5.03 -1.45
N ILE A 90 -10.64 4.76 -2.52
CA ILE A 90 -9.42 3.93 -2.44
C ILE A 90 -8.35 4.60 -1.58
N LEU A 91 -8.19 5.92 -1.69
CA LEU A 91 -7.23 6.65 -0.85
C LEU A 91 -7.65 6.71 0.62
N ALA A 92 -8.95 6.82 0.89
CA ALA A 92 -9.48 6.76 2.25
C ALA A 92 -9.26 5.38 2.87
N LEU A 93 -9.49 4.31 2.10
CA LEU A 93 -9.21 2.94 2.53
C LEU A 93 -7.70 2.71 2.75
N ASP A 94 -6.83 3.23 1.87
CA ASP A 94 -5.37 3.13 2.07
C ASP A 94 -4.92 3.85 3.33
N ALA A 95 -5.47 5.04 3.59
CA ALA A 95 -5.17 5.78 4.81
C ALA A 95 -5.62 5.00 6.06
N LEU A 96 -6.82 4.42 6.06
CA LEU A 96 -7.31 3.60 7.15
C LEU A 96 -6.43 2.37 7.40
N VAL A 97 -6.02 1.70 6.32
CA VAL A 97 -5.12 0.55 6.37
C VAL A 97 -3.77 0.94 6.96
N ILE A 98 -3.20 2.08 6.53
CA ILE A 98 -1.94 2.59 7.06
C ILE A 98 -2.07 2.93 8.54
N MET A 99 -3.16 3.58 8.95
CA MET A 99 -3.41 3.89 10.37
C MET A 99 -3.54 2.62 11.20
N ALA A 100 -4.24 1.59 10.70
CA ALA A 100 -4.38 0.31 11.39
C ALA A 100 -3.03 -0.43 11.52
N ASP A 101 -2.23 -0.48 10.44
CA ASP A 101 -0.92 -1.13 10.43
C ASP A 101 0.08 -0.38 11.33
N THR A 102 0.05 0.95 11.32
CA THR A 102 0.87 1.80 12.21
C THR A 102 0.45 1.65 13.67
N ALA A 103 -0.85 1.60 13.97
CA ALA A 103 -1.35 1.38 15.32
C ALA A 103 -0.97 -0.01 15.84
N MET A 104 -1.05 -1.04 15.00
CA MET A 104 -0.58 -2.39 15.36
C MET A 104 0.93 -2.45 15.59
N LEU A 105 1.72 -1.74 14.76
CA LEU A 105 3.18 -1.64 14.93
C LEU A 105 3.56 -0.91 16.23
N LEU A 106 2.83 0.15 16.59
CA LEU A 106 3.05 0.91 17.82
C LEU A 106 2.55 0.17 19.07
N ALA A 107 1.50 -0.64 18.95
CA ALA A 107 0.93 -1.40 20.07
C ALA A 107 1.67 -2.72 20.35
N GLY A 108 2.37 -3.28 19.35
CA GLY A 108 3.02 -4.59 19.43
C GLY A 108 4.48 -4.56 19.89
N ASP A 109 4.87 -3.58 20.73
CA ASP A 109 6.26 -3.26 21.06
C ASP A 109 7.11 -4.47 21.53
N PRO A 110 8.21 -4.77 20.82
CA PRO A 110 9.52 -4.76 21.47
C PRO A 110 10.55 -3.99 20.61
N LEU A 111 10.37 -2.68 20.45
CA LEU A 111 11.35 -1.77 19.84
C LEU A 111 12.65 -1.67 20.63
N VAL A 112 12.70 -2.18 21.86
CA VAL A 112 13.91 -2.12 22.69
C VAL A 112 14.95 -3.17 22.25
N ASP A 113 14.54 -4.36 21.80
CA ASP A 113 15.48 -5.46 21.53
C ASP A 113 15.83 -5.66 20.04
N HIS A 114 14.97 -5.24 19.10
CA HIS A 114 15.16 -5.45 17.65
C HIS A 114 14.93 -4.20 16.79
N TRP A 115 15.40 -3.05 17.25
CA TRP A 115 15.19 -1.74 16.60
C TRP A 115 15.55 -1.71 15.10
N VAL A 116 16.62 -2.39 14.68
CA VAL A 116 17.05 -2.44 13.26
C VAL A 116 15.98 -3.10 12.38
N VAL A 117 15.37 -4.18 12.85
CA VAL A 117 14.31 -4.90 12.15
C VAL A 117 13.03 -4.06 12.10
N GLY A 118 12.71 -3.37 13.20
CA GLY A 118 11.61 -2.40 13.26
C GLY A 118 11.79 -1.25 12.26
N VAL A 119 13.01 -0.71 12.13
CA VAL A 119 13.36 0.34 11.17
C VAL A 119 13.27 -0.17 9.73
N MET A 120 13.72 -1.40 9.45
CA MET A 120 13.61 -2.01 8.12
C MET A 120 12.13 -2.21 7.74
N ALA A 121 11.30 -2.74 8.64
CA ALA A 121 9.86 -2.87 8.41
C ALA A 121 9.21 -1.50 8.15
N TRP A 122 9.56 -0.47 8.93
CA TRP A 122 9.10 0.90 8.71
C TRP A 122 9.51 1.45 7.33
N THR A 123 10.78 1.28 6.98
CA THR A 123 11.35 1.89 5.77
C THR A 123 10.86 1.21 4.49
N PHE A 124 10.67 -0.11 4.50
CA PHE A 124 10.24 -0.85 3.31
C PHE A 124 8.71 -1.03 3.21
N VAL A 125 7.96 -0.88 4.30
CA VAL A 125 6.50 -1.07 4.31
C VAL A 125 5.75 0.24 4.50
N VAL A 126 6.07 1.01 5.54
CA VAL A 126 5.31 2.20 5.93
C VAL A 126 5.64 3.40 5.03
N VAL A 127 6.92 3.65 4.75
CA VAL A 127 7.35 4.80 3.93
C VAL A 127 6.80 4.74 2.50
N PRO A 128 6.88 3.61 1.75
CA PRO A 128 6.30 3.52 0.42
C PRO A 128 4.78 3.60 0.46
N ARG A 129 4.16 3.16 1.56
CA ARG A 129 2.71 3.24 1.75
C ARG A 129 2.24 4.69 1.91
N LEU A 130 2.96 5.49 2.68
CA LEU A 130 2.65 6.91 2.94
C LEU A 130 2.92 7.82 1.75
N LEU A 131 3.81 7.43 0.83
CA LEU A 131 4.22 8.28 -0.29
C LEU A 131 3.04 8.70 -1.18
N VAL A 132 2.12 7.77 -1.48
CA VAL A 132 1.00 8.01 -2.40
C VAL A 132 -0.10 8.87 -1.79
N PRO A 133 -0.58 8.61 -0.55
CA PRO A 133 -1.47 9.52 0.17
C PRO A 133 -0.87 10.92 0.35
N ALA A 134 0.43 11.01 0.71
CA ALA A 134 1.10 12.29 0.91
C ALA A 134 1.19 13.11 -0.39
N LEU A 135 1.58 12.48 -1.49
CA LEU A 135 1.63 13.12 -2.81
C LEU A 135 0.24 13.50 -3.31
N PHE A 136 -0.78 12.69 -3.00
CA PHE A 136 -2.17 13.03 -3.33
C PHE A 136 -2.66 14.25 -2.54
N LEU A 137 -2.40 14.32 -1.24
CA LEU A 137 -2.71 15.50 -0.42
C LEU A 137 -1.98 16.75 -0.93
N LEU A 138 -0.73 16.62 -1.36
CA LEU A 138 0.03 17.69 -2.02
C LEU A 138 -0.61 18.14 -3.34
N LEU A 139 -1.13 17.20 -4.14
CA LEU A 139 -1.85 17.52 -5.37
C LEU A 139 -3.20 18.20 -5.11
N LEU A 140 -3.88 17.86 -4.00
CA LEU A 140 -5.13 18.50 -3.57
C LEU A 140 -4.93 19.93 -3.05
N THR A 141 -3.80 20.22 -2.39
CA THR A 141 -3.52 21.56 -1.86
C THR A 141 -3.00 22.54 -2.92
N THR A 142 -2.51 22.05 -4.06
CA THR A 142 -1.97 22.89 -5.15
C THR A 142 -3.04 23.30 -6.16
N LYS A 143 -2.74 24.27 -7.05
CA LYS A 143 -3.60 24.68 -8.19
C LYS A 143 -4.04 23.51 -9.09
N ALA A 144 -3.37 22.37 -9.00
CA ALA A 144 -3.74 21.13 -9.66
C ALA A 144 -5.12 20.59 -9.20
N SER A 145 -5.58 20.91 -7.99
CA SER A 145 -6.88 20.49 -7.47
C SER A 145 -8.06 21.13 -8.20
N ARG A 146 -7.99 22.44 -8.51
CA ARG A 146 -9.03 23.09 -9.34
C ARG A 146 -9.04 22.54 -10.76
N ALA A 147 -7.87 22.24 -11.32
CA ALA A 147 -7.76 21.64 -12.64
C ALA A 147 -8.24 20.18 -12.67
N TRP A 148 -8.08 19.45 -11.55
CA TRP A 148 -8.62 18.11 -11.35
C TRP A 148 -10.13 18.16 -11.20
N LEU A 149 -10.67 19.00 -10.31
CA LEU A 149 -12.11 19.21 -10.12
C LEU A 149 -12.80 19.52 -11.45
N ARG A 150 -12.31 20.49 -12.21
CA ARG A 150 -12.86 20.84 -13.55
C ARG A 150 -12.74 19.75 -14.60
N ALA A 151 -11.80 18.80 -14.44
CA ALA A 151 -11.62 17.71 -15.40
C ALA A 151 -12.42 16.46 -15.02
N THR A 152 -13.04 16.47 -13.84
CA THR A 152 -13.87 15.39 -13.29
C THR A 152 -15.32 15.81 -13.01
N ASP A 153 -15.62 17.10 -13.11
CA ASP A 153 -16.99 17.66 -13.22
C ASP A 153 -17.56 17.42 -14.61
#